data_AF-A0A2V6L469-F1
#
_entry.id   AF-A0A2V6L469-F1
#
_cell.length_a   1.000
_cell.length_b   1.000
_cell.length_c   1.000
_cell.angle_alpha   90.00
_cell.angle_beta   90.00
_cell.angle_gamma   90.00
#
_symmetry.space_group_name_H-M   'P 1'
#
loop_
_entity.id
_entity.type
_entity.pdbx_description
1 polymer ?
#
loop_
_entity_poly.entity_id
_entity_poly.type
_entity_poly.pdbx_seq_one_letter_code
_entity_poly.pdbx_strand_id
1 'polypeptide(L)' 'MSEAQHVYEVRARKDRRGVDLISDVLPFGRLWYGEPNAVSNAIGYAKFYSRSRGAMIRVFHEAGNVIETHEHAGAFKEW' A
#
# COMPACT_ATOMS: atom_id res chain seq x y z
N MET A 1 -4.55 -14.13 -13.45
CA MET A 1 -3.65 -13.42 -12.51
C MET A 1 -2.63 -12.69 -13.36
N SER A 2 -2.90 -11.44 -13.76
CA SER A 2 -2.00 -10.72 -14.66
C SER A 2 -0.75 -10.26 -13.90
N GLU A 3 0.43 -10.51 -14.46
CA GLU A 3 1.76 -10.12 -13.96
C GLU A 3 1.97 -8.60 -13.74
N ALA A 4 0.99 -7.75 -14.02
CA ALA A 4 1.16 -6.29 -14.14
C ALA A 4 0.61 -5.47 -12.96
N GLN A 5 0.03 -6.10 -11.91
CA GLN A 5 -0.58 -5.38 -10.79
C GLN A 5 0.36 -5.37 -9.57
N HIS A 6 0.82 -4.18 -9.15
CA HIS A 6 1.61 -4.04 -7.93
C HIS A 6 0.76 -4.41 -6.71
N VAL A 7 1.32 -5.20 -5.80
CA VAL A 7 0.63 -5.57 -4.56
C VAL A 7 1.27 -4.83 -3.39
N TYR A 8 0.45 -4.16 -2.60
CA TYR A 8 0.86 -3.49 -1.38
C TYR A 8 0.08 -4.03 -0.19
N GLU A 9 0.77 -4.13 0.94
CA GLU A 9 0.18 -4.48 2.22
C GLU A 9 0.42 -3.35 3.21
N VAL A 10 -0.66 -2.84 3.80
CA VAL A 10 -0.61 -1.91 4.93
C VAL A 10 -0.89 -2.70 6.18
N ARG A 11 0.10 -2.78 7.08
CA ARG A 11 0.02 -3.57 8.31
C ARG A 11 0.24 -2.70 9.54
N ALA A 12 -0.65 -2.82 10.52
CA ALA A 12 -0.43 -2.22 11.84
C ALA A 12 0.87 -2.75 12.46
N ARG A 13 1.65 -1.87 13.07
CA ARG A 13 2.86 -2.28 13.79
C ARG A 13 2.52 -2.85 15.17
N LYS A 14 3.34 -3.80 15.62
CA LYS A 14 3.21 -4.41 16.96
C LYS A 14 3.30 -3.40 18.10
N ASP A 15 4.05 -2.31 17.90
CA ASP A 15 4.21 -1.24 18.90
C ASP A 15 3.05 -0.21 18.88
N ARG A 16 2.06 -0.39 17.99
CA ARG A 16 0.91 0.52 17.79
C ARG A 16 1.31 1.96 17.45
N ARG A 17 2.53 2.18 16.94
CA ARG A 17 3.04 3.51 16.55
C ARG A 17 2.87 3.78 15.05
N GLY A 18 1.75 3.34 14.49
CA GLY A 18 1.40 3.51 13.08
C GLY A 18 1.46 2.21 12.28
N VAL A 19 1.82 2.32 11.00
CA VAL A 19 1.71 1.21 10.04
C VAL A 19 2.96 1.06 9.18
N ASP A 20 3.21 -0.16 8.74
CA ASP A 20 4.17 -0.50 7.70
C ASP A 20 3.42 -0.63 6.36
N LEU A 21 3.89 0.07 5.33
CA LEU A 21 3.59 -0.20 3.94
C LEU A 21 4.65 -1.16 3.40
N ILE A 22 4.24 -2.33 2.94
CA ILE A 22 5.13 -3.41 2.50
C ILE A 22 4.79 -3.76 1.05
N SER A 23 5.80 -3.89 0.21
CA SER A 23 5.67 -4.38 -1.16
C SER A 23 7.03 -4.77 -1.70
N ASP A 24 7.06 -5.77 -2.57
CA ASP A 24 8.24 -6.23 -3.31
C ASP A 24 8.75 -5.19 -4.31
N VAL A 25 7.89 -4.26 -4.77
CA VAL A 25 8.29 -3.19 -5.68
C VAL A 25 8.91 -1.98 -4.98
N LEU A 26 8.96 -1.95 -3.64
CA LEU A 26 9.62 -0.87 -2.90
C LEU A 26 11.14 -1.10 -2.88
N PRO A 27 11.97 -0.07 -3.13
CA PRO A 27 13.44 -0.20 -3.09
C PRO A 27 14.00 -0.74 -1.77
N PHE A 28 13.29 -0.51 -0.66
CA PHE A 28 13.65 -0.97 0.68
C PHE A 28 12.74 -2.08 1.20
N GLY A 29 11.79 -2.56 0.39
CA GLY A 29 10.76 -3.53 0.75
C GLY A 29 9.68 -3.04 1.74
N ARG A 30 9.95 -1.98 2.52
CA ARG A 30 9.08 -1.48 3.57
C ARG A 30 9.24 0.03 3.81
N LEU A 31 8.14 0.71 4.08
CA LEU A 31 8.08 2.10 4.53
C LEU A 31 7.20 2.23 5.78
N TRP A 32 7.55 3.11 6.72
CA TRP A 32 6.80 3.34 7.95
C TRP A 32 6.10 4.70 7.94
N TYR A 33 4.85 4.73 8.42
CA TYR A 33 4.08 5.94 8.69
C TYR A 33 3.63 5.96 10.16
N GLY A 34 3.87 7.07 10.86
CA GLY A 34 3.60 7.22 12.30
C GLY A 34 2.58 8.30 12.65
N GLU A 35 2.09 9.04 11.66
CA GLU A 35 1.15 10.15 11.83
C GLU A 35 -0.29 9.67 12.06
N PRO A 36 -1.21 10.52 12.55
CA PRO A 36 -2.62 10.15 12.72
C PRO A 36 -3.31 9.59 11.47
N ASN A 37 -2.83 9.96 10.28
CA ASN A 37 -3.34 9.52 8.98
C ASN A 37 -2.46 8.45 8.31
N ALA A 38 -1.70 7.68 9.10
CA ALA A 38 -0.69 6.74 8.60
C ALA A 38 -1.23 5.75 7.55
N VAL A 39 -2.44 5.21 7.75
CA VAL A 39 -3.09 4.31 6.78
C VAL A 39 -3.36 5.02 5.45
N SER A 40 -3.99 6.21 5.51
CA SER A 40 -4.31 7.00 4.32
C SER A 40 -3.04 7.43 3.57
N ASN A 41 -1.98 7.79 4.30
CA ASN A 41 -0.69 8.15 3.71
C ASN A 41 -0.04 6.95 2.99
N ALA A 42 -0.08 5.76 3.60
CA ALA A 42 0.41 4.54 2.99
C ALA A 42 -0.35 4.16 1.70
N ILE A 43 -1.68 4.26 1.72
CA ILE A 43 -2.53 4.04 0.53
C ILE A 43 -2.21 5.07 -0.56
N GLY A 44 -2.08 6.35 -0.18
CA GLY A 44 -1.74 7.43 -1.10
C GLY A 44 -0.39 7.20 -1.79
N TYR A 45 0.61 6.77 -1.02
CA TYR A 45 1.92 6.42 -1.56
C TYR A 45 1.85 5.25 -2.54
N ALA A 46 1.16 4.17 -2.19
CA ALA A 46 1.02 3.00 -3.07
C ALA A 46 0.37 3.35 -4.41
N LYS A 47 -0.70 4.18 -4.39
CA LYS A 47 -1.35 4.70 -5.61
C LYS A 47 -0.39 5.58 -6.41
N PHE A 48 0.37 6.45 -5.76
CA PHE A 48 1.33 7.34 -6.42
C PHE A 48 2.50 6.58 -7.06
N TYR A 49 3.04 5.59 -6.37
CA TYR A 49 4.15 4.77 -6.88
C TYR A 49 3.70 3.89 -8.05
N SER A 50 2.42 3.54 -8.11
CA SER A 50 1.84 2.70 -9.16
C SER A 50 1.05 3.46 -10.21
N ARG A 51 1.24 4.78 -10.39
CA ARG A 51 0.38 5.57 -11.31
C ARG A 51 0.24 5.00 -12.73
N SER A 52 1.30 4.38 -13.26
CA SER A 52 1.32 3.78 -14.60
C SER A 52 0.97 2.29 -14.65
N ARG A 53 0.73 1.64 -13.50
CA ARG A 53 0.43 0.21 -13.39
C ARG A 53 -0.80 0.00 -12.51
N GLY A 54 -1.50 -1.11 -12.71
CA GLY A 54 -2.53 -1.47 -11.74
C GLY A 54 -1.91 -1.66 -10.35
N ALA A 55 -2.63 -1.36 -9.28
CA ALA A 55 -2.22 -1.72 -7.93
C ALA A 55 -3.38 -2.27 -7.09
N MET A 56 -3.08 -3.29 -6.29
CA MET A 56 -3.97 -3.86 -5.27
C MET A 56 -3.36 -3.56 -3.90
N ILE A 57 -4.07 -2.81 -3.07
CA ILE A 57 -3.60 -2.37 -1.76
C ILE A 57 -4.48 -3.01 -0.70
N ARG A 58 -3.91 -3.89 0.12
CA ARG A 58 -4.62 -4.59 1.20
C ARG A 58 -4.28 -3.97 2.54
N VAL A 59 -5.30 -3.61 3.30
CA VAL A 59 -5.14 -3.11 4.67
C VAL A 59 -5.48 -4.23 5.63
N PHE A 60 -4.54 -4.54 6.52
CA PHE A 60 -4.68 -5.58 7.53
C PHE A 60 -4.88 -4.97 8.91
N HIS A 61 -5.77 -5.58 9.70
CA HIS A 61 -5.87 -5.30 11.13
C HIS A 61 -4.77 -6.02 11.93
N GLU A 62 -4.66 -5.76 13.23
CA GLU A 62 -3.64 -6.37 14.12
C GLU A 62 -3.61 -7.91 14.09
N ALA A 63 -4.77 -8.58 13.99
CA ALA A 63 -4.84 -10.05 13.91
C ALA A 63 -4.51 -10.64 12.52
N GLY A 64 -4.05 -9.82 11.56
CA GLY A 64 -3.57 -10.30 10.25
C GLY A 64 -4.64 -10.65 9.22
N ASN A 65 -5.91 -10.26 9.41
CA ASN A 65 -6.95 -10.36 8.39
C ASN A 65 -7.06 -9.04 7.63
N VAL A 66 -7.42 -9.16 6.34
CA VAL A 66 -7.71 -8.02 5.49
C VAL A 66 -9.04 -7.38 5.93
N ILE A 67 -9.02 -6.08 6.19
CA ILE A 67 -10.20 -5.28 6.53
C ILE A 67 -10.63 -4.36 5.40
N GLU A 68 -9.72 -4.02 4.49
CA GLU A 68 -10.00 -3.17 3.34
C GLU A 68 -9.11 -3.57 2.17
N THR A 69 -9.65 -3.46 0.95
CA THR A 69 -8.89 -3.67 -0.29
C THR A 69 -9.19 -2.52 -1.25
N HIS A 70 -8.13 -1.85 -1.71
CA HIS A 70 -8.23 -0.81 -2.72
C HIS A 70 -7.62 -1.30 -4.03
N GLU A 71 -8.33 -1.07 -5.12
CA GLU A 71 -7.81 -1.27 -6.46
C GLU A 71 -7.52 0.08 -7.12
N HIS A 72 -6.38 0.18 -7.79
CA HIS A 72 -5.99 1.29 -8.64
C HIS A 72 -5.75 0.75 -10.04
N ALA A 73 -6.40 1.32 -11.05
CA ALA A 73 -6.30 0.80 -12.42
C ALA A 73 -5.00 1.21 -13.13
N GLY A 74 -4.26 2.22 -12.63
CA GLY A 74 -3.07 2.76 -13.30
C GLY A 74 -3.45 3.46 -14.61
N ALA A 75 -3.77 4.76 -14.54
CA ALA A 75 -4.30 5.51 -15.69
C ALA A 75 -3.39 6.67 -16.13
N PHE A 76 -2.09 6.60 -15.81
CA PHE A 76 -1.15 7.65 -16.21
C PHE A 76 -1.10 7.79 -17.73
N LYS A 77 -1.53 8.96 -18.23
CA LYS A 77 -1.31 9.41 -19.61
C LYS A 77 -0.22 10.46 -19.60
N GLU A 78 0.80 10.27 -20.42
CA GLU A 78 1.76 11.32 -20.77
C GLU A 78 1.05 12.36 -21.64
N TRP A 79 1.36 13.64 -21.41
CA TRP A 79 0.76 14.79 -22.08
C TRP A 79 1.73 15.31 -23.14
#